data_AF-A0A7W7H6V0-F1
#
_entry.id   AF-A0A7W7H6V0-F1
#
_cell.length_a   1.000
_cell.length_b   1.000
_cell.length_c   1.000
_cell.angle_alpha   90.00
_cell.angle_beta   90.00
_cell.angle_gamma   90.00
#
_symmetry.space_group_name_H-M   'P 1'
#
loop_
_entity.id
_entity.type
_entity.pdbx_description
1 polymer ?
#
loop_
_entity_poly.entity_id
_entity_poly.type
_entity_poly.pdbx_seq_one_letter_code
_entity_poly.pdbx_strand_id
1 'polypeptide(L)'
;MSRLGQRVVIGAGWVVAAILAVLVGVIGIRLVGADLTTRPGDAVSEAQVEQELGDLPAVPSSAPTTAAPATAAPTTAAPAKDAGRSFPTRGGTVVADCGGIISMAPAQGFAVHEQRGREGEFRSVRDNHVRVKVRVTCAAGVPALGSDDD
;
A
#
# COMPACT_ATOMS: atom_id res chain seq x y z
N MET A 1 -10.33 -35.91 54.09
CA MET A 1 -9.41 -34.94 53.45
C MET A 1 -10.20 -34.11 52.46
N SER A 2 -10.20 -32.81 52.71
CA SER A 2 -11.36 -31.93 52.59
C SER A 2 -11.59 -31.41 51.16
N ARG A 3 -12.85 -31.38 50.70
CA ARG A 3 -13.28 -30.78 49.41
C ARG A 3 -12.75 -29.35 49.18
N LEU A 4 -12.41 -28.65 50.26
CA LEU A 4 -11.78 -27.33 50.25
C LEU A 4 -10.35 -27.36 49.66
N GLY A 5 -9.53 -28.37 50.03
CA GLY A 5 -8.16 -28.50 49.52
C GLY A 5 -8.13 -28.81 48.02
N GLN A 6 -9.07 -29.62 47.53
CA GLN A 6 -9.17 -29.93 46.10
C GLN A 6 -9.64 -28.73 45.27
N ARG A 7 -10.55 -27.90 45.80
CA ARG A 7 -10.95 -26.64 45.15
C ARG A 7 -9.80 -25.63 45.08
N VAL A 8 -8.99 -25.54 46.13
CA VAL A 8 -7.81 -24.66 46.15
C VAL A 8 -6.76 -25.13 45.14
N VAL A 9 -6.49 -26.43 45.03
CA VAL A 9 -5.53 -26.97 44.05
C VAL A 9 -6.00 -26.73 42.61
N ILE A 10 -7.29 -26.95 42.33
CA ILE A 10 -7.86 -26.69 41.00
C ILE A 10 -7.81 -25.19 40.67
N GLY A 11 -8.18 -24.33 41.62
CA GLY A 11 -8.12 -22.88 41.45
C GLY A 11 -6.69 -22.38 41.21
N ALA A 12 -5.73 -22.85 42.01
CA ALA A 12 -4.32 -22.51 41.85
C ALA A 12 -3.76 -23.00 40.51
N GLY A 13 -4.09 -24.22 40.10
CA GLY A 13 -3.70 -24.74 38.79
C GLY A 13 -4.25 -23.91 37.63
N TRP A 14 -5.49 -23.46 37.73
CA TRP A 14 -6.10 -22.60 36.72
C TRP A 14 -5.44 -21.22 36.63
N VAL A 15 -5.11 -20.62 37.78
CA VAL A 15 -4.37 -19.35 37.82
C VAL A 15 -2.98 -19.50 37.19
N VAL A 16 -2.26 -20.57 37.49
CA VAL A 16 -0.95 -20.85 36.88
C VAL A 16 -1.07 -21.00 35.37
N ALA A 17 -2.07 -21.73 34.88
CA ALA A 17 -2.31 -21.89 33.45
C ALA A 17 -2.61 -20.56 32.76
N ALA A 18 -3.42 -19.70 33.38
CA ALA A 18 -3.73 -18.36 32.86
C ALA A 18 -2.47 -17.48 32.78
N ILE A 19 -1.61 -17.51 33.82
CA ILE A 19 -0.34 -16.77 33.82
C ILE A 19 0.57 -17.26 32.69
N LEU A 20 0.70 -18.59 32.50
CA LEU A 20 1.52 -19.15 31.43
C LEU A 20 1.00 -18.75 30.05
N ALA A 21 -0.31 -18.78 29.82
CA ALA A 21 -0.92 -18.34 28.57
C ALA A 21 -0.60 -16.86 28.27
N VAL A 22 -0.71 -15.98 29.27
CA VAL A 22 -0.37 -14.56 29.12
C VAL A 22 1.11 -14.37 28.80
N LEU A 23 2.01 -15.08 29.50
CA LEU A 23 3.46 -15.01 29.25
C LEU A 23 3.81 -15.45 27.82
N VAL A 24 3.21 -16.52 27.31
CA VAL A 24 3.40 -16.97 25.93
C VAL A 24 2.94 -15.90 24.93
N GLY A 25 1.78 -15.29 25.15
CA GLY A 25 1.28 -14.20 24.31
C GLY A 25 2.22 -12.99 24.29
N VAL A 26 2.70 -12.57 25.47
CA VAL A 26 3.64 -11.44 25.61
C VAL A 26 4.97 -11.74 24.92
N ILE A 27 5.52 -12.95 25.06
CA ILE A 27 6.76 -13.35 24.38
C ILE A 27 6.58 -13.32 22.85
N GLY A 28 5.45 -13.83 22.34
CA GLY A 28 5.13 -13.78 20.91
C GLY A 28 5.10 -12.36 20.35
N ILE A 29 4.45 -11.43 21.04
CA ILE A 29 4.37 -10.02 20.62
C ILE A 29 5.76 -9.35 20.68
N ARG A 30 6.57 -9.66 21.69
CA ARG A 30 7.93 -9.11 21.83
C ARG A 30 8.88 -9.60 20.73
N LEU A 31 8.73 -10.83 20.25
CA LEU A 31 9.52 -11.35 19.13
C LEU A 31 9.20 -10.63 17.82
N VAL A 32 7.92 -10.32 17.56
CA VAL A 32 7.51 -9.53 16.39
C VAL A 32 7.97 -8.07 16.51
N GLY A 33 7.92 -7.51 17.73
CA GLY A 33 8.34 -6.13 17.99
C GLY A 33 9.85 -5.90 17.98
N ALA A 34 10.66 -6.90 18.34
CA ALA A 34 12.12 -6.77 18.41
C ALA A 34 12.76 -6.51 17.03
N ASP A 35 12.16 -7.04 15.96
CA ASP A 35 12.57 -6.79 14.58
C ASP A 35 12.29 -5.34 14.14
N LEU A 36 11.27 -4.70 14.72
CA LEU A 36 10.90 -3.30 14.47
C LEU A 36 11.66 -2.31 15.35
N THR A 37 12.08 -2.69 16.56
CA THR A 37 12.78 -1.78 17.49
C THR A 37 14.30 -1.80 17.38
N THR A 38 14.89 -2.82 16.74
CA THR A 38 16.36 -2.93 16.59
C THR A 38 16.89 -2.29 15.31
N ARG A 39 16.02 -1.89 14.39
CA ARG A 39 16.38 -0.92 13.34
C ARG A 39 15.80 0.43 13.71
N PRO A 40 16.58 1.36 14.28
CA PRO A 40 16.40 2.75 13.90
C PRO A 40 16.37 2.74 12.38
N GLY A 41 15.21 3.05 11.81
CA GLY A 41 15.10 3.22 10.38
C GLY A 41 16.11 4.28 9.98
N ASP A 42 17.21 3.86 9.36
CA ASP A 42 17.71 4.61 8.22
C ASP A 42 16.56 4.56 7.22
N ALA A 43 15.66 5.55 7.34
CA ALA A 43 14.95 6.03 6.18
C ALA A 43 16.05 6.27 5.15
N VAL A 44 15.93 5.68 3.96
CA VAL A 44 16.86 5.94 2.86
C VAL A 44 16.97 7.46 2.74
N SER A 45 18.13 8.01 3.09
CA SER A 45 18.33 9.46 3.08
C SER A 45 18.21 9.95 1.64
N GLU A 46 17.62 11.13 1.44
CA GLU A 46 17.43 11.72 0.10
C GLU A 46 18.73 11.71 -0.73
N ALA A 47 19.88 11.84 -0.08
CA ALA A 47 21.20 11.78 -0.71
C ALA A 47 21.52 10.42 -1.36
N GLN A 48 21.02 9.30 -0.82
CA GLN A 48 21.23 7.97 -1.38
C GLN A 48 20.29 7.70 -2.56
N VAL A 49 19.09 8.30 -2.55
CA VAL A 49 18.16 8.32 -3.69
C VAL A 49 18.73 9.20 -4.81
N GLU A 50 19.30 10.36 -4.49
CA GLU A 50 19.96 11.24 -5.47
C GLU A 50 21.20 10.60 -6.09
N GLN A 51 21.95 9.80 -5.33
CA GLN A 51 23.11 9.09 -5.85
C GLN A 51 22.73 7.93 -6.77
N GLU A 52 21.67 7.18 -6.45
CA GLU A 52 21.10 6.16 -7.35
C GLU A 52 20.41 6.78 -8.58
N LEU A 53 19.79 7.96 -8.45
CA LEU A 53 19.28 8.72 -9.62
C LEU A 53 20.41 9.35 -10.44
N GLY A 54 21.54 9.67 -9.83
CA GLY A 54 22.71 10.26 -10.47
C GLY A 54 23.54 9.27 -11.29
N ASP A 55 23.45 7.97 -10.98
CA ASP A 55 24.11 6.89 -11.73
C ASP A 55 23.24 6.39 -12.91
N LEU A 56 22.03 6.94 -13.09
CA LEU A 56 21.28 6.78 -14.33
C LEU A 56 22.00 7.54 -15.45
N PRO A 57 22.20 6.94 -16.64
CA PRO A 57 22.86 7.63 -17.75
C PRO A 57 22.16 8.96 -18.04
N ALA A 58 22.95 10.04 -17.97
CA ALA A 58 22.49 11.42 -18.06
C ALA A 58 21.48 11.62 -19.20
N VAL A 59 20.23 11.91 -18.83
CA VAL A 59 19.28 12.56 -19.72
C VAL A 59 19.83 13.96 -20.01
N PRO A 60 19.91 14.42 -21.28
CA PRO A 60 20.43 15.75 -21.57
C PRO A 60 19.58 16.83 -20.89
N SER A 61 20.16 17.47 -19.88
CA SER A 61 19.59 18.59 -19.14
C SER A 61 19.54 19.81 -20.06
N SER A 62 18.32 20.28 -20.35
CA SER A 62 18.09 21.58 -21.00
C SER A 62 17.69 22.59 -19.92
N ALA A 63 18.49 23.65 -19.81
CA ALA A 63 18.38 24.76 -18.86
C ALA A 63 16.98 25.44 -18.82
N PRO A 64 16.62 26.11 -17.71
CA PRO A 64 15.26 26.60 -17.51
C PRO A 64 14.99 27.83 -18.38
N THR A 65 14.07 27.69 -19.33
CA THR A 65 13.50 28.82 -20.06
C THR A 65 12.02 28.88 -19.75
N THR A 66 11.59 29.99 -19.17
CA THR A 66 10.21 30.36 -18.85
C THR A 66 9.30 30.25 -20.08
N ALA A 67 8.34 29.31 -20.11
CA ALA A 67 7.11 29.39 -20.90
C ALA A 67 6.11 28.25 -20.55
N ALA A 68 4.87 28.63 -20.22
CA ALA A 68 3.55 27.97 -20.39
C ALA A 68 3.38 26.43 -20.23
N PRO A 69 2.21 25.95 -19.75
CA PRO A 69 1.97 24.51 -19.54
C PRO A 69 1.98 23.74 -20.86
N ALA A 70 3.07 23.05 -21.14
CA ALA A 70 3.22 22.22 -22.33
C ALA A 70 2.75 20.79 -22.04
N THR A 71 1.69 20.39 -22.75
CA THR A 71 1.25 19.01 -22.96
C THR A 71 2.45 18.12 -23.31
N ALA A 72 2.80 17.17 -22.43
CA ALA A 72 3.86 16.20 -22.69
C ALA A 72 3.39 15.22 -23.79
N ALA A 73 4.07 15.25 -24.93
CA ALA A 73 3.92 14.23 -25.96
C ALA A 73 4.50 12.89 -25.46
N PRO A 74 3.85 11.73 -25.72
CA PRO A 74 4.36 10.46 -25.25
C PRO A 74 5.58 10.04 -26.09
N THR A 75 6.72 9.85 -25.44
CA THR A 75 7.88 9.13 -26.00
C THR A 75 7.49 7.67 -26.19
N THR A 76 7.56 7.19 -27.42
CA THR A 76 7.32 5.78 -27.79
C THR A 76 8.43 4.88 -27.24
N ALA A 77 8.30 4.47 -25.98
CA ALA A 77 8.93 3.24 -25.50
C ALA A 77 8.12 2.05 -26.05
N ALA A 78 8.80 1.04 -26.59
CA ALA A 78 8.14 -0.15 -27.11
C ALA A 78 7.25 -0.78 -26.02
N PRO A 79 5.96 -1.05 -26.28
CA PRO A 79 5.07 -1.58 -25.25
C PRO A 79 5.46 -3.02 -24.95
N ALA A 80 6.02 -3.27 -23.76
CA ALA A 80 5.91 -4.58 -23.15
C ALA A 80 4.41 -4.85 -23.00
N LYS A 81 3.90 -5.84 -23.76
CA LYS A 81 2.45 -6.12 -23.89
C LYS A 81 1.75 -6.45 -22.57
N ASP A 82 2.49 -6.66 -21.49
CA ASP A 82 1.99 -7.06 -20.17
C ASP A 82 2.53 -6.18 -19.02
N ALA A 83 3.17 -5.05 -19.31
CA ALA A 83 3.60 -4.12 -18.25
C ALA A 83 2.41 -3.27 -17.78
N GLY A 84 1.98 -3.48 -16.54
CA GLY A 84 0.94 -2.67 -15.90
C GLY A 84 1.25 -1.17 -15.97
N ARG A 85 0.24 -0.36 -16.31
CA ARG A 85 0.36 1.11 -16.36
C ARG A 85 -0.18 1.73 -15.08
N SER A 86 0.51 2.76 -14.60
CA SER A 86 0.11 3.52 -13.42
C SER A 86 -0.77 4.71 -13.80
N PHE A 87 -1.85 4.91 -13.05
CA PHE A 87 -2.82 5.98 -13.22
C PHE A 87 -3.01 6.71 -11.88
N PRO A 88 -2.72 8.03 -11.81
CA PRO A 88 -3.04 8.83 -10.64
C PRO A 88 -4.53 9.14 -10.58
N THR A 89 -5.10 9.10 -9.37
CA THR A 89 -6.48 9.49 -9.08
C THR A 89 -6.51 10.37 -7.84
N ARG A 90 -7.64 11.00 -7.54
CA ARG A 90 -7.84 11.72 -6.28
C ARG A 90 -7.68 10.81 -5.04
N GLY A 91 -8.06 9.54 -5.18
CA GLY A 91 -8.08 8.57 -4.07
C GLY A 91 -6.76 7.83 -3.87
N GLY A 92 -5.80 7.97 -4.77
CA GLY A 92 -4.56 7.19 -4.78
C GLY A 92 -4.05 6.87 -6.18
N THR A 93 -3.14 5.92 -6.30
CA THR A 93 -2.63 5.41 -7.57
C THR A 93 -3.22 4.04 -7.88
N VAL A 94 -3.45 3.77 -9.16
CA VAL A 94 -3.97 2.50 -9.66
C VAL A 94 -3.02 1.97 -10.72
N VAL A 95 -2.55 0.74 -10.57
CA VAL A 95 -1.77 0.04 -11.58
C VAL A 95 -2.68 -0.99 -12.25
N ALA A 96 -2.80 -0.91 -13.58
CA ALA A 96 -3.70 -1.78 -14.34
C ALA A 96 -3.14 -2.16 -15.70
N ASP A 97 -3.54 -3.32 -16.18
CA ASP A 97 -3.39 -3.78 -17.56
C ASP A 97 -4.77 -3.99 -18.21
N CYS A 98 -4.80 -4.53 -19.43
CA CYS A 98 -6.08 -4.84 -20.10
C CYS A 98 -6.82 -6.04 -19.50
N GLY A 99 -6.16 -6.85 -18.67
CA GLY A 99 -6.76 -7.90 -17.84
C GLY A 99 -7.50 -7.32 -16.63
N GLY A 100 -6.99 -6.25 -16.04
CA GLY A 100 -7.65 -5.50 -14.98
C GLY A 100 -6.70 -4.73 -14.07
N ILE A 101 -7.19 -4.38 -12.89
CA ILE A 101 -6.44 -3.72 -11.83
C ILE A 101 -5.48 -4.73 -11.21
N ILE A 102 -4.19 -4.46 -11.34
CA ILE A 102 -3.10 -5.23 -10.73
C ILE A 102 -2.92 -4.83 -9.27
N SER A 103 -2.88 -3.52 -8.99
CA SER A 103 -2.74 -3.00 -7.63
C SER A 103 -3.35 -1.60 -7.46
N MET A 104 -3.67 -1.26 -6.22
CA MET A 104 -4.16 0.06 -5.82
C MET A 104 -3.43 0.51 -4.57
N ALA A 105 -2.92 1.75 -4.55
CA ALA A 105 -2.31 2.34 -3.36
C ALA A 105 -3.09 3.61 -2.99
N PRO A 106 -3.68 3.69 -1.79
CA PRO A 106 -4.51 4.81 -1.40
C PRO A 106 -3.66 6.06 -1.10
N ALA A 107 -4.21 7.23 -1.44
CA ALA A 107 -3.70 8.51 -0.97
C ALA A 107 -4.02 8.71 0.52
N GLN A 108 -3.31 9.64 1.15
CA GLN A 108 -3.58 10.02 2.54
C GLN A 108 -5.06 10.40 2.77
N GLY A 109 -5.66 9.84 3.81
CA GLY A 109 -7.08 10.06 4.13
C GLY A 109 -8.05 9.22 3.29
N PHE A 110 -7.55 8.32 2.44
CA PHE A 110 -8.34 7.33 1.71
C PHE A 110 -7.92 5.90 2.09
N ALA A 111 -8.83 4.95 1.86
CA ALA A 111 -8.59 3.52 1.93
C ALA A 111 -9.15 2.85 0.68
N VAL A 112 -8.53 1.74 0.26
CA VAL A 112 -9.11 0.86 -0.77
C VAL A 112 -10.34 0.20 -0.17
N HIS A 113 -11.50 0.44 -0.77
CA HIS A 113 -12.76 -0.18 -0.36
C HIS A 113 -13.08 -1.40 -1.21
N GLU A 114 -12.79 -1.32 -2.51
CA GLU A 114 -13.04 -2.40 -3.47
C GLU A 114 -11.90 -2.45 -4.50
N GLN A 115 -11.52 -3.67 -4.89
CA GLN A 115 -10.61 -3.96 -5.99
C GLN A 115 -11.00 -5.31 -6.60
N ARG A 116 -11.69 -5.29 -7.74
CA ARG A 116 -12.19 -6.51 -8.40
C ARG A 116 -12.11 -6.41 -9.91
N GLY A 117 -11.22 -7.21 -10.50
CA GLY A 117 -11.07 -7.26 -11.96
C GLY A 117 -10.75 -5.86 -12.49
N ARG A 118 -11.67 -5.26 -13.26
CA ARG A 118 -11.51 -3.93 -13.86
C ARG A 118 -12.09 -2.79 -13.03
N GLU A 119 -12.67 -3.06 -11.87
CA GLU A 119 -13.34 -2.05 -11.05
C GLU A 119 -12.65 -1.93 -9.69
N GLY A 120 -12.55 -0.70 -9.19
CA GLY A 120 -11.98 -0.41 -7.90
C GLY A 120 -12.57 0.86 -7.30
N GLU A 121 -12.41 1.02 -5.99
CA GLU A 121 -12.93 2.18 -5.28
C GLU A 121 -12.04 2.57 -4.11
N PHE A 122 -11.74 3.87 -4.01
CA PHE A 122 -11.21 4.48 -2.80
C PHE A 122 -12.34 5.18 -2.02
N ARG A 123 -12.30 5.06 -0.69
CA ARG A 123 -13.20 5.80 0.21
C ARG A 123 -12.42 6.63 1.21
N SER A 124 -12.95 7.80 1.54
CA SER A 124 -12.39 8.61 2.63
C SER A 124 -12.53 7.88 3.97
N VAL A 125 -11.45 7.83 4.74
CA VAL A 125 -11.42 7.19 6.06
C VAL A 125 -12.11 8.01 7.14
N ARG A 126 -12.28 9.33 6.93
CA ARG A 126 -12.93 10.21 7.92
C ARG A 126 -14.44 10.04 7.90
N ASP A 127 -15.03 10.17 6.72
CA ASP A 127 -16.48 10.36 6.60
C ASP A 127 -17.16 9.29 5.71
N ASN A 128 -16.41 8.42 5.01
CA ASN A 128 -16.90 7.41 4.05
C ASN A 128 -17.78 7.92 2.88
N HIS A 129 -18.14 9.21 2.87
CA HIS A 129 -19.01 9.81 1.86
C HIS A 129 -18.26 10.17 0.57
N VAL A 130 -16.98 10.51 0.66
CA VAL A 130 -16.15 10.79 -0.51
C VAL A 130 -15.68 9.47 -1.11
N ARG A 131 -16.15 9.19 -2.32
CA ARG A 131 -15.84 7.97 -3.08
C ARG A 131 -15.12 8.34 -4.37
N VAL A 132 -14.06 7.62 -4.68
CA VAL A 132 -13.36 7.71 -5.96
C VAL A 132 -13.43 6.34 -6.60
N LYS A 133 -14.39 6.19 -7.51
CA LYS A 133 -14.55 4.99 -8.31
C LYS A 133 -13.56 4.98 -9.46
N VAL A 134 -13.11 3.79 -9.82
CA VAL A 134 -12.13 3.56 -10.86
C VAL A 134 -12.63 2.40 -11.71
N ARG A 135 -12.71 2.62 -13.02
CA ARG A 135 -13.00 1.58 -14.00
C ARG A 135 -11.91 1.55 -15.04
N VAL A 136 -11.32 0.38 -15.27
CA VAL A 136 -10.33 0.16 -16.31
C VAL A 136 -11.05 -0.22 -17.60
N THR A 137 -10.84 0.57 -18.64
CA THR A 137 -11.20 0.25 -20.02
C THR A 137 -9.94 -0.12 -20.79
N CYS A 138 -10.09 -0.89 -21.87
CA CYS A 138 -8.98 -1.24 -22.73
C CYS A 138 -9.40 -0.98 -24.18
N ALA A 139 -8.62 -0.18 -24.89
CA ALA A 139 -8.79 0.08 -26.31
C ALA A 139 -7.45 -0.19 -27.02
N ALA A 140 -7.48 -1.01 -28.07
CA ALA A 140 -6.29 -1.38 -28.84
C ALA A 140 -5.12 -1.94 -27.99
N GLY A 141 -5.42 -2.67 -26.91
CA GLY A 141 -4.41 -3.22 -26.00
C GLY A 141 -3.80 -2.21 -25.03
N VAL A 142 -4.35 -0.99 -24.95
CA VAL A 142 -3.90 0.06 -24.05
C VAL A 142 -4.95 0.23 -22.93
N PRO A 143 -4.58 0.01 -21.66
CA PRO A 143 -5.49 0.29 -20.55
C PRO A 143 -5.63 1.80 -20.34
N ALA A 144 -6.84 2.22 -19.96
CA ALA A 144 -7.21 3.58 -19.60
C ALA A 144 -8.22 3.57 -18.45
N LEU A 145 -8.32 4.66 -17.69
CA LEU A 145 -9.38 4.82 -16.69
C LEU A 145 -10.60 5.50 -17.34
N GLY A 146 -11.79 4.93 -17.13
CA GLY A 146 -13.06 5.57 -17.46
C GLY A 146 -13.44 6.60 -16.39
N SER A 147 -13.93 7.76 -16.82
CA SER A 147 -14.60 8.74 -15.97
C SER A 147 -16.08 8.36 -15.79
N ASP A 148 -16.58 8.34 -14.55
CA ASP A 148 -17.99 8.07 -14.21
C ASP A 148 -18.92 9.29 -14.46
N ASP A 149 -18.66 10.10 -15.49
CA ASP A 149 -19.55 11.20 -15.91
C ASP A 149 -20.50 10.71 -17.02
N ASP A 150 -21.56 10.00 -16.63
CA ASP A 150 -22.82 9.84 -17.37
C ASP A 150 -24.01 9.87 -16.39
#